data_AF-A0A2K3JYK0-F1
#
_entry.id   AF-A0A2K3JYK0-F1
#
_cell.length_a   1.000
_cell.length_b   1.000
_cell.length_c   1.000
_cell.angle_alpha   90.00
_cell.angle_beta   90.00
_cell.angle_gamma   90.00
#
_symmetry.space_group_name_H-M   'P 1'
#
loop_
_entity.id
_entity.type
_entity.pdbx_description
1 polymer ?
#
loop_
_entity_poly.entity_id
_entity_poly.type
_entity_poly.pdbx_seq_one_letter_code
_entity_poly.pdbx_strand_id
1 'polypeptide(L)'
;GKFLEVFKKLQINIPFAEALEQMPTYAKFMKDIISRKKTIGDEKVRLTEQCSAILQRKIPQKLKDPGSVTIPCTIGDRTFKKALIDLGASDDIGVC
;
A
#
# COMPACT_ATOMS: atom_id res chain seq x y z
N GLY A 1 19.46 -42.28 -28.23
CA GLY A 1 18.82 -43.59 -28.51
C GLY A 1 17.34 -43.40 -28.77
N LYS A 2 16.78 -44.13 -29.75
CA LYS A 2 15.37 -44.00 -30.20
C LYS A 2 14.34 -44.00 -29.05
N PHE A 3 14.60 -44.74 -27.98
CA PHE A 3 13.71 -44.82 -26.81
C PHE A 3 13.53 -43.47 -26.07
N LEU A 4 14.60 -42.71 -25.89
CA LEU A 4 14.55 -41.42 -25.19
C LEU A 4 13.70 -40.39 -25.94
N GLU A 5 13.68 -40.48 -27.27
CA GLU A 5 12.86 -39.59 -28.11
C GLU A 5 11.36 -39.87 -28.01
N VAL A 6 10.98 -41.13 -27.81
CA VAL A 6 9.58 -41.50 -27.57
C VAL A 6 9.12 -40.97 -26.21
N PHE A 7 9.96 -41.10 -25.18
CA PHE A 7 9.65 -40.59 -23.84
C PHE A 7 9.50 -39.07 -23.79
N LYS A 8 10.31 -38.32 -24.54
CA LYS A 8 10.16 -36.85 -24.64
C LYS A 8 8.82 -36.39 -25.19
N LYS A 9 8.14 -37.23 -25.98
CA LYS A 9 6.82 -36.94 -26.55
C LYS A 9 5.68 -37.32 -25.60
N LEU A 10 5.96 -38.12 -24.57
CA LEU A 10 4.97 -38.52 -23.59
C LEU A 10 4.75 -37.39 -22.59
N GLN A 11 3.53 -36.87 -22.52
CA GLN A 11 3.12 -35.92 -21.49
C GLN A 11 2.23 -36.63 -20.48
N ILE A 12 2.60 -36.55 -19.20
CA ILE A 12 1.86 -37.13 -18.09
C ILE A 12 1.35 -35.97 -17.23
N ASN A 13 0.04 -35.89 -17.05
CA ASN A 13 -0.60 -34.91 -16.17
C ASN A 13 -0.78 -35.53 -14.80
N ILE A 14 0.11 -35.17 -13.86
CA ILE A 14 -0.04 -35.48 -12.44
C ILE A 14 -0.29 -34.19 -11.67
N PRO A 15 -1.13 -34.22 -10.63
CA PRO A 15 -1.28 -33.09 -9.72
C PRO A 15 0.08 -32.67 -9.17
N PHE A 16 0.37 -31.37 -9.21
CA PHE A 16 1.67 -30.86 -8.81
C PHE A 16 2.00 -31.21 -7.34
N ALA A 17 1.00 -31.19 -6.46
CA ALA A 17 1.16 -31.60 -5.05
C ALA A 17 1.65 -33.05 -4.92
N GLU A 18 1.07 -33.98 -5.68
CA GLU A 18 1.48 -35.39 -5.67
C GLU A 18 2.90 -35.57 -6.23
N ALA A 19 3.26 -34.80 -7.27
CA ALA A 19 4.63 -34.79 -7.79
C ALA A 19 5.64 -34.29 -6.75
N LEU A 20 5.27 -33.27 -5.96
CA LEU A 20 6.09 -32.71 -4.89
C LEU A 20 6.33 -33.72 -3.78
N GLU A 21 5.31 -34.47 -3.37
CA GLU A 21 5.44 -35.49 -2.32
C GLU A 21 6.50 -36.55 -2.67
N GLN A 22 6.61 -36.91 -3.94
CA GLN A 22 7.61 -37.86 -4.44
C GLN A 22 8.99 -37.24 -4.65
N MET A 23 9.14 -35.91 -4.50
CA MET A 23 10.38 -35.16 -4.75
C MET A 23 10.79 -34.34 -3.52
N PRO A 24 11.35 -34.97 -2.46
CA PRO A 24 11.57 -34.34 -1.16
C PRO A 24 12.42 -33.07 -1.21
N THR A 25 13.47 -33.06 -2.04
CA THR A 25 14.36 -31.91 -2.21
C THR A 25 13.62 -30.71 -2.79
N TYR A 26 12.78 -30.95 -3.80
CA TYR A 26 12.04 -29.90 -4.47
C TYR A 26 10.86 -29.43 -3.60
N ALA A 27 10.19 -30.33 -2.88
CA ALA A 27 9.20 -29.98 -1.86
C ALA A 27 9.78 -29.07 -0.77
N LYS A 28 10.98 -29.38 -0.26
CA LYS A 28 11.69 -28.53 0.70
C LYS A 28 11.98 -27.15 0.13
N PHE A 29 12.50 -27.08 -1.10
CA PHE A 29 12.79 -25.82 -1.77
C PHE A 29 11.54 -24.94 -1.94
N MET A 30 10.43 -25.53 -2.39
CA MET A 30 9.15 -24.84 -2.52
C MET A 30 8.66 -24.30 -1.17
N LYS A 31 8.77 -25.12 -0.10
CA LYS A 31 8.42 -24.72 1.26
C LYS A 31 9.27 -23.54 1.75
N ASP A 32 10.56 -23.55 1.48
CA ASP A 32 11.48 -22.46 1.86
C ASP A 32 11.15 -21.14 1.13
N ILE A 33 10.77 -21.21 -0.16
CA ILE A 33 10.32 -20.03 -0.92
C ILE A 33 9.05 -19.44 -0.29
N ILE A 34 8.04 -20.28 -0.05
CA ILE A 34 6.75 -19.85 0.50
C ILE A 34 6.95 -19.25 1.89
N SER A 35 7.78 -19.88 2.72
CA SER A 35 8.05 -19.43 4.09
C SER A 35 8.74 -18.07 4.10
N ARG A 36 9.76 -17.86 3.24
CA ARG A 36 10.44 -16.56 3.11
C ARG A 36 9.48 -15.46 2.63
N LYS A 37 8.63 -15.75 1.64
CA LYS A 37 7.62 -14.79 1.17
C LYS A 37 6.67 -14.37 2.28
N LYS A 38 6.25 -15.31 3.14
CA LYS A 38 5.41 -15.03 4.30
C LYS A 38 6.12 -14.11 5.30
N THR A 39 7.36 -14.43 5.67
CA THR A 39 8.16 -13.62 6.61
C THR A 39 8.33 -12.18 6.12
N ILE A 40 8.64 -11.97 4.83
CA ILE A 40 8.78 -10.63 4.25
C ILE A 40 7.44 -9.87 4.29
N GLY A 41 6.33 -10.56 4.01
CA GLY A 41 4.99 -9.98 4.12
C GLY A 41 4.68 -9.51 5.53
N ASP A 42 4.90 -10.38 6.52
CA ASP A 42 4.64 -10.11 7.93
C ASP A 42 5.53 -8.95 8.44
N GLU A 43 6.81 -8.92 8.03
CA GLU A 43 7.72 -7.81 8.37
C GLU A 43 7.24 -6.49 7.77
N LYS A 44 6.81 -6.48 6.50
CA LYS A 44 6.28 -5.29 5.84
C LYS A 44 5.03 -4.77 6.54
N VAL A 45 4.12 -5.65 6.96
CA VAL A 45 2.92 -5.28 7.71
C VAL A 45 3.32 -4.65 9.05
N ARG A 46 4.20 -5.31 9.81
CA ARG A 46 4.68 -4.81 11.11
C ARG A 46 5.37 -3.44 10.99
N LEU A 47 6.21 -3.24 9.97
CA LEU A 47 6.84 -1.94 9.71
C LEU A 47 5.80 -0.88 9.37
N THR A 48 4.78 -1.22 8.58
CA THR A 48 3.70 -0.31 8.21
C THR A 48 2.89 0.11 9.45
N GLU A 49 2.55 -0.83 10.32
CA GLU A 49 1.88 -0.54 11.59
C GLU A 49 2.75 0.31 12.51
N GLN A 50 4.04 -0.02 12.64
CA GLN A 50 4.98 0.72 13.47
C GLN A 50 5.18 2.15 12.96
N CYS A 51 5.34 2.34 11.65
CA CYS A 51 5.41 3.65 11.01
C CYS A 51 4.11 4.43 11.20
N SER A 52 2.94 3.79 11.06
CA SER A 52 1.65 4.42 11.29
C SER A 52 1.49 4.89 12.74
N ALA A 53 1.87 4.06 13.71
CA ALA A 53 1.85 4.41 15.13
C ALA A 53 2.82 5.57 15.46
N ILE A 54 4.00 5.60 14.84
CA ILE A 54 4.96 6.71 15.00
C ILE A 54 4.40 7.99 14.39
N LEU A 55 3.83 7.93 13.19
CA LEU A 55 3.22 9.07 12.52
C LEU A 55 2.03 9.60 13.33
N GLN A 56 1.17 8.74 13.85
CA GLN A 56 0.06 9.14 14.72
C GLN A 56 0.52 9.76 16.05
N ARG A 57 1.66 9.32 16.60
CA ARG A 57 2.24 9.96 17.80
C ARG A 57 2.85 11.33 17.51
N LYS A 58 3.44 11.50 16.32
CA LYS A 58 4.12 12.75 15.92
C LYS A 58 3.16 13.79 15.35
N ILE A 59 2.07 13.35 14.70
CA ILE A 59 0.99 14.21 14.25
C ILE A 59 0.06 14.39 15.45
N PRO A 60 0.00 15.56 16.10
CA PRO A 60 -1.05 15.82 17.08
C PRO A 60 -2.38 15.55 16.37
N GLN A 61 -3.26 14.72 16.94
CA GLN A 61 -4.63 14.60 16.44
C GLN A 61 -5.13 16.01 16.23
N LYS A 62 -5.45 16.41 14.99
CA LYS A 62 -5.92 17.75 14.66
C LYS A 62 -6.98 18.13 15.69
N LEU A 63 -6.61 18.98 16.64
CA LEU A 63 -7.56 19.77 17.40
C LEU A 63 -8.41 20.43 16.32
N LYS A 64 -9.73 20.17 16.34
CA LYS A 64 -10.67 20.84 15.44
C LYS A 64 -10.25 22.29 15.35
N ASP A 65 -9.92 22.77 14.15
CA ASP A 65 -9.52 24.16 13.95
C ASP A 65 -10.58 25.04 14.63
N PRO A 66 -10.22 25.82 15.66
CA PRO A 66 -11.21 26.49 16.50
C PRO A 66 -12.07 27.52 15.76
N GLY A 67 -11.69 27.91 14.55
CA GLY A 67 -12.46 28.87 13.78
C GLY A 67 -11.93 28.98 12.37
N SER A 68 -12.55 28.25 11.45
CA SER A 68 -12.63 28.79 10.10
C SER A 68 -13.48 30.06 10.19
N VAL A 69 -12.82 31.22 10.15
CA VAL A 69 -13.50 32.52 10.15
C VAL A 69 -13.96 32.79 8.72
N THR A 70 -15.26 32.91 8.52
CA THR A 70 -15.82 33.36 7.25
C THR A 70 -16.19 34.84 7.34
N ILE A 71 -15.70 35.64 6.40
CA ILE A 71 -16.12 37.04 6.24
C ILE A 71 -16.86 37.22 4.91
N PRO A 72 -17.78 38.18 4.77
CA PRO A 72 -18.31 38.55 3.47
C PRO A 72 -17.22 39.25 2.64
N CYS A 73 -17.12 38.94 1.34
CA CYS A 73 -16.23 39.63 0.40
C CYS A 73 -16.99 40.00 -0.88
N THR A 74 -16.48 40.98 -1.63
CA THR A 74 -16.98 41.36 -2.96
C THR A 74 -15.81 41.38 -3.93
N ILE A 75 -15.97 40.71 -5.07
CA ILE A 75 -14.97 40.64 -6.14
C ILE A 75 -15.62 41.14 -7.41
N GLY A 76 -15.17 42.30 -7.90
CA GLY A 76 -15.85 43.00 -8.99
C GLY A 76 -17.29 43.37 -8.61
N ASP A 77 -18.26 42.89 -9.39
CA ASP A 77 -19.70 43.10 -9.19
C ASP A 77 -20.39 41.95 -8.42
N ARG A 78 -19.65 40.95 -7.93
CA ARG A 78 -20.19 39.76 -7.27
C ARG A 78 -19.90 39.76 -5.77
N THR A 79 -20.94 39.56 -4.96
CA THR A 79 -20.84 39.50 -3.50
C THR A 79 -20.94 38.06 -2.99
N PHE A 80 -19.98 37.66 -2.16
CA PHE A 80 -19.95 36.37 -1.46
C PHE A 80 -20.21 36.60 0.03
N LYS A 81 -21.22 35.91 0.57
CA LYS A 81 -21.62 36.06 1.98
C LYS A 81 -20.67 35.37 2.97
N LYS A 82 -19.87 34.42 2.49
CA LYS A 82 -18.96 33.60 3.29
C LYS A 82 -17.71 33.27 2.46
N ALA A 83 -16.64 34.01 2.67
CA ALA A 83 -15.31 33.72 2.16
C ALA A 83 -14.41 33.29 3.32
N LEU A 84 -13.64 32.23 3.12
CA LEU A 84 -12.70 31.71 4.12
C LEU A 84 -11.41 32.51 4.05
N ILE A 85 -10.91 32.98 5.19
CA ILE A 85 -9.58 33.60 5.28
C ILE A 85 -8.59 32.51 5.69
N ASP A 86 -7.61 32.23 4.83
CA ASP A 86 -6.46 31.41 5.17
C ASP A 86 -5.31 32.32 5.63
N LEU A 87 -5.04 32.32 6.94
CA LEU A 87 -3.91 33.07 7.52
C LEU A 87 -2.57 32.31 7.40
N GLY A 88 -2.58 31.12 6.79
CA GLY A 88 -1.42 30.24 6.63
C GLY A 88 -0.58 30.51 5.38
N ALA A 89 -1.01 31.41 4.48
CA ALA A 89 -0.25 31.81 3.30
C ALA A 89 0.42 33.17 3.56
N SER A 90 1.71 33.13 3.91
CA SER A 90 2.56 34.30 3.92
C SER A 90 2.70 34.87 2.51
N ASP A 91 2.43 36.17 2.39
CA ASP A 91 2.83 37.11 1.32
C ASP A 91 2.03 37.20 0.01
N ASP A 92 0.81 36.63 -0.09
CA ASP A 92 -0.12 37.05 -1.15
C ASP A 92 -1.56 37.17 -0.63
N ILE A 93 -2.05 38.41 -0.54
CA ILE A 93 -3.48 38.73 -0.33
C ILE A 93 -4.20 38.43 -1.66
N GLY A 94 -4.35 37.14 -1.94
CA GLY A 94 -5.27 36.62 -2.94
C GLY A 94 -6.59 36.29 -2.24
N VAL A 95 -7.55 37.22 -2.27
CA VAL A 95 -8.95 36.89 -1.95
C VAL A 95 -9.45 35.98 -3.07
N CYS A 96 -9.79 34.73 -2.77
CA CYS A 96 -10.56 33.88 -3.68
C CYS A 96 -11.94 34.47 -3.94
#